data_AF-A0A1B2HN32-F1
#
_entry.id   AF-A0A1B2HN32-F1
#
_cell.length_a   1.000
_cell.length_b   1.000
_cell.length_c   1.000
_cell.angle_alpha   90.00
_cell.angle_beta   90.00
_cell.angle_gamma   90.00
#
_symmetry.space_group_name_H-M   'P 1'
#
loop_
_entity.id
_entity.type
_entity.pdbx_description
1 polymer ?
#
loop_
_entity_poly.entity_id
_entity_poly.type
_entity_poly.pdbx_seq_one_letter_code
_entity_poly.pdbx_strand_id
1 'polypeptide(L)'
;MNGQQCAHEELAVGWAMHSLEPDEEALARDHVPTCPTCQSTVQATQEVLAGIGGAVRQEQPPPHLRARLLEQIEHTPREIAHRSPR
;
A
#
# COMPACT_ATOMS: atom_id res chain seq x y z
N MET A 1 -12.37 0.50 -24.22
CA MET A 1 -11.07 0.45 -23.54
C MET A 1 -10.77 -1.02 -23.27
N ASN A 2 -9.99 -1.68 -24.13
CA ASN A 2 -9.62 -3.09 -23.91
C ASN A 2 -8.24 -3.08 -23.27
N GLY A 3 -8.20 -2.92 -21.95
CA GLY A 3 -6.98 -3.09 -21.17
C GLY A 3 -6.56 -4.55 -21.27
N GLN A 4 -5.28 -4.79 -21.53
CA GLN A 4 -4.70 -6.13 -21.57
C GLN A 4 -4.95 -6.80 -20.21
N GLN A 5 -5.88 -7.75 -20.15
CA GLN A 5 -6.23 -8.48 -18.93
C GLN A 5 -4.99 -9.23 -18.44
N CYS A 6 -4.57 -8.92 -17.22
CA CYS A 6 -3.47 -9.62 -16.56
C CYS A 6 -4.04 -10.73 -15.69
N ALA A 7 -3.44 -11.93 -15.73
CA ALA A 7 -3.87 -13.04 -14.88
C ALA A 7 -3.71 -12.76 -13.37
N HIS A 8 -2.90 -11.77 -13.00
CA HIS A 8 -2.64 -11.39 -11.59
C HIS A 8 -3.46 -10.18 -11.14
N GLU A 9 -4.48 -9.76 -11.88
CA GLU A 9 -5.27 -8.58 -11.52
C GLU A 9 -6.01 -8.74 -10.19
N GLU A 10 -6.53 -9.94 -9.89
CA GLU A 10 -7.15 -10.24 -8.58
C GLU A 10 -6.12 -10.19 -7.44
N LEU A 11 -4.91 -10.73 -7.66
CA LEU A 11 -3.78 -10.60 -6.74
C LEU A 11 -3.44 -9.13 -6.47
N ALA A 12 -3.48 -8.27 -7.50
CA ALA A 12 -3.23 -6.84 -7.36
C ALA A 12 -4.29 -6.13 -6.49
N VAL A 13 -5.56 -6.52 -6.59
CA VAL A 13 -6.62 -6.05 -5.69
C VAL A 13 -6.35 -6.51 -4.26
N GLY A 14 -6.07 -7.80 -4.05
CA GLY A 14 -5.79 -8.33 -2.72
C GLY A 14 -4.57 -7.68 -2.05
N TRP A 15 -3.53 -7.38 -2.84
CA TRP A 15 -2.35 -6.63 -2.41
C TRP A 15 -2.71 -5.23 -1.93
N ALA A 16 -3.51 -4.50 -2.72
CA ALA A 16 -3.95 -3.14 -2.37
C ALA A 16 -4.76 -3.10 -1.07
N MET A 17 -5.49 -4.17 -0.76
CA MET A 17 -6.31 -4.30 0.45
C MET A 17 -5.55 -4.90 1.65
N HIS A 18 -4.27 -5.27 1.49
CA HIS A 18 -3.50 -6.01 2.49
C HIS A 18 -4.21 -7.28 2.99
N SER A 19 -4.75 -8.06 2.03
CA SER A 19 -5.61 -9.23 2.31
C SER A 19 -5.06 -10.56 1.79
N LEU A 20 -3.86 -10.54 1.19
CA LEU A 20 -3.22 -11.73 0.62
C LEU A 20 -2.61 -12.61 1.70
N GLU A 21 -2.59 -13.91 1.42
CA GLU A 21 -1.78 -14.86 2.18
C GLU A 21 -0.27 -14.65 1.87
N PRO A 22 0.66 -15.13 2.71
CA PRO A 22 2.09 -14.84 2.56
C PRO A 22 2.69 -15.24 1.19
N ASP A 23 2.27 -16.37 0.64
CA ASP A 23 2.76 -16.85 -0.67
C ASP A 23 2.23 -15.99 -1.82
N GLU A 24 0.98 -15.56 -1.72
CA GLU A 24 0.35 -14.64 -2.69
C GLU A 24 0.98 -13.24 -2.61
N GLU A 25 1.28 -12.79 -1.39
CA GLU A 25 1.96 -11.52 -1.17
C GLU A 25 3.37 -11.54 -1.77
N ALA A 26 4.10 -12.66 -1.69
CA ALA A 26 5.38 -12.81 -2.37
C ALA A 26 5.23 -12.68 -3.90
N LEU A 27 4.23 -13.32 -4.49
CA LEU A 27 3.96 -13.23 -5.93
C LEU A 27 3.58 -11.81 -6.36
N ALA A 28 2.71 -11.14 -5.61
CA ALA A 28 2.30 -9.78 -5.89
C ALA A 28 3.46 -8.79 -5.74
N ARG A 29 4.33 -8.98 -4.73
CA ARG A 29 5.53 -8.17 -4.50
C ARG A 29 6.48 -8.19 -5.69
N ASP A 30 6.66 -9.35 -6.32
CA ASP A 30 7.51 -9.49 -7.50
C ASP A 30 6.82 -8.95 -8.76
N HIS A 31 5.51 -9.15 -8.90
CA HIS A 31 4.78 -8.84 -10.12
C HIS A 31 4.38 -7.35 -10.24
N VAL A 32 3.77 -6.77 -9.22
CA VAL A 32 3.18 -5.42 -9.25
C VAL A 32 4.17 -4.35 -9.72
N PRO A 33 5.45 -4.33 -9.27
CA PRO A 33 6.41 -3.32 -9.74
C PRO A 33 6.72 -3.37 -11.25
N THR A 34 6.38 -4.46 -11.93
CA THR A 34 6.73 -4.69 -13.35
C THR A 34 5.54 -4.63 -14.31
N CYS A 35 4.31 -4.69 -13.81
CA CYS A 35 3.09 -4.75 -14.62
C CYS A 35 2.26 -3.46 -14.51
N PRO A 36 2.19 -2.62 -15.57
CA PRO A 36 1.44 -1.37 -15.52
C PRO A 36 -0.06 -1.54 -15.25
N THR A 37 -0.68 -2.63 -15.74
CA THR A 37 -2.09 -2.93 -15.46
C THR A 37 -2.29 -3.13 -13.96
N CYS A 38 -1.48 -3.97 -13.32
CA CYS A 38 -1.59 -4.25 -11.89
C CYS A 38 -1.22 -3.02 -11.03
N GLN A 39 -0.30 -2.16 -11.47
CA GLN A 39 -0.03 -0.88 -10.80
C GLN A 39 -1.27 0.02 -10.80
N SER A 40 -1.93 0.13 -11.96
CA SER A 40 -3.17 0.89 -12.07
C SER A 40 -4.29 0.29 -11.22
N THR A 41 -4.41 -1.04 -11.17
CA THR A 41 -5.40 -1.74 -10.34
C THR A 41 -5.15 -1.50 -8.84
N VAL A 42 -3.90 -1.55 -8.40
CA VAL A 42 -3.52 -1.24 -7.01
C VAL A 42 -3.89 0.20 -6.66
N GLN A 43 -3.50 1.16 -7.51
CA GLN A 43 -3.81 2.57 -7.29
C GLN A 43 -5.32 2.81 -7.21
N ALA A 44 -6.08 2.33 -8.19
CA ALA A 44 -7.53 2.51 -8.24
C ALA A 44 -8.23 1.90 -7.01
N THR A 45 -7.77 0.73 -6.56
CA THR A 45 -8.31 0.07 -5.36
C THR A 45 -8.00 0.88 -4.10
N GLN A 46 -6.77 1.40 -3.97
CA GLN A 46 -6.36 2.25 -2.84
C GLN A 46 -7.15 3.57 -2.79
N GLU A 47 -7.47 4.17 -3.94
CA GLU A 47 -8.30 5.37 -4.01
C GLU A 47 -9.71 5.13 -3.47
N VAL A 48 -10.31 3.98 -3.79
CA VAL A 48 -11.62 3.58 -3.22
C VAL A 48 -11.51 3.37 -1.71
N LEU A 49 -10.49 2.64 -1.25
CA LEU A 49 -10.26 2.40 0.18
C LEU A 49 -10.06 3.70 0.96
N ALA A 50 -9.33 4.67 0.41
CA ALA A 50 -9.15 5.99 1.01
C ALA A 50 -10.49 6.73 1.16
N GLY A 51 -11.35 6.64 0.14
CA GLY A 51 -12.72 7.18 0.20
C GLY A 51 -13.55 6.56 1.33
N ILE A 52 -13.48 5.24 1.49
CA ILE A 52 -14.15 4.52 2.59
C ILE A 52 -13.58 4.96 3.95
N GLY A 53 -12.25 5.02 4.07
CA GLY A 53 -11.56 5.44 5.30
C GLY A 53 -11.92 6.86 5.74
N GLY A 54 -12.19 7.77 4.79
CA GLY A 54 -12.66 9.12 5.09
C GLY A 54 -14.16 9.22 5.42
N ALA A 55 -14.97 8.26 4.96
CA ALA A 55 -16.42 8.25 5.16
C ALA A 55 -16.87 7.66 6.51
N VAL A 56 -16.02 6.88 7.17
CA VAL A 56 -16.30 6.35 8.51
C VAL A 56 -16.08 7.40 9.60
N ARG A 57 -16.68 7.20 10.76
CA ARG A 57 -16.42 8.05 11.94
C ARG A 57 -14.92 8.01 12.25
N GLN A 58 -14.31 9.19 12.28
CA GLN A 58 -12.93 9.35 12.70
C GLN A 58 -12.87 9.40 14.23
N GLU A 59 -11.98 8.61 14.81
CA GLU A 59 -11.72 8.61 16.25
C GLU A 59 -10.60 9.60 16.57
N GLN A 60 -10.76 10.39 17.63
CA GLN A 60 -9.70 11.30 18.06
C GLN A 60 -8.56 10.53 18.71
N PRO A 61 -7.33 10.61 18.18
CA PRO A 61 -6.19 9.98 18.81
C PRO A 61 -5.87 10.64 20.16
N PRO A 62 -5.28 9.91 21.14
CA PRO A 62 -4.84 10.51 22.40
C PRO A 62 -3.88 11.69 22.15
N PRO A 63 -4.02 12.81 22.89
CA PRO A 63 -3.28 14.04 22.61
C PRO A 63 -1.76 13.88 22.72
N HIS A 64 -1.30 12.94 23.54
CA HIS A 64 0.12 12.64 23.74
C HIS A 64 0.71 11.71 22.67
N LEU A 65 -0.13 11.06 21.84
CA LEU A 65 0.33 10.08 20.86
C LEU A 65 1.26 10.70 19.82
N ARG A 66 0.94 11.91 19.36
CA ARG A 66 1.78 12.65 18.40
C ARG A 66 3.18 12.92 18.94
N ALA A 67 3.28 13.40 20.19
CA ALA A 67 4.56 13.70 20.81
C ALA A 67 5.42 12.45 20.95
N ARG A 68 4.84 11.35 21.45
CA ARG A 68 5.52 10.05 21.58
C ARG A 68 5.96 9.50 20.22
N LEU A 69 5.11 9.59 19.19
CA LEU A 69 5.47 9.12 17.86
C LEU A 69 6.68 9.89 17.30
N LEU A 70 6.70 11.21 17.46
CA LEU A 70 7.81 12.04 16.97
C LEU A 70 9.12 11.76 17.70
N GLU A 71 9.09 11.60 19.03
CA GLU A 71 10.25 11.17 19.82
C GLU A 71 10.78 9.81 19.36
N GLN A 72 9.92 8.83 19.12
CA GLN A 72 10.33 7.52 18.61
C GLN A 72 10.94 7.59 17.20
N ILE A 73 10.44 8.47 16.33
CA ILE A 73 11.00 8.69 14.99
C ILE A 73 12.44 9.22 15.07
N GLU A 74 12.75 10.11 16.03
CA GLU A 74 14.11 10.64 16.22
C GLU A 74 15.11 9.55 16.65
N HIS A 75 14.65 8.55 17.39
CA HIS A 75 15.47 7.45 17.89
C HIS A 75 15.49 6.21 16.98
N THR A 76 14.62 6.15 15.98
CA THR A 76 14.56 5.01 15.04
C THR A 76 15.65 5.17 13.99
N PRO A 77 16.60 4.22 13.88
CA PRO A 77 17.59 4.23 12.80
C PRO A 77 16.88 4.26 11.45
N ARG A 78 17.22 5.26 10.62
CA ARG A 78 16.71 5.32 9.25
C ARG A 78 17.56 4.42 8.38
N GLU A 79 17.00 3.30 7.94
CA GLU A 79 17.55 2.59 6.79
C GLU A 79 17.46 3.53 5.59
N ILE A 80 18.61 3.95 5.08
CA ILE A 80 18.68 4.70 3.82
C ILE A 80 18.28 3.70 2.75
N ALA A 81 17.02 3.75 2.32
CA ALA A 81 16.58 3.02 1.15
C ALA A 81 17.51 3.41 -0.02
N HIS A 82 18.23 2.43 -0.56
CA HIS A 82 18.96 2.58 -1.81
C HIS A 82 17.97 3.16 -2.83
N ARG A 83 18.18 4.41 -3.23
CA ARG A 83 17.47 5.01 -4.36
C ARG A 83 18.25 4.54 -5.58
N SER A 84 17.74 3.51 -6.27
CA SER A 84 18.31 3.10 -7.55
C SER A 84 18.31 4.32 -8.49
N PRO A 85 19.45 4.72 -9.06
CA PRO A 85 19.50 5.81 -10.02
C PRO A 85 18.65 5.43 -11.25
N ARG A 86 17.75 6.33 -11.66
CA ARG A 86 17.02 6.23 -12.93
C ARG A 86 17.94 6.53 -14.10
#